data_AF-A0A6A4IBT5-F1
#
_entry.id   AF-A0A6A4IBT5-F1
#
_cell.length_a   1.000
_cell.length_b   1.000
_cell.length_c   1.000
_cell.angle_alpha   90.00
_cell.angle_beta   90.00
_cell.angle_gamma   90.00
#
_symmetry.space_group_name_H-M   'P 1'
#
loop_
_entity.id
_entity.type
_entity.pdbx_description
1 polymer ?
#
loop_
_entity_poly.entity_id
_entity_poly.type
_entity_poly.pdbx_seq_one_letter_code
_entity_poly.pdbx_strand_id
1 'polypeptide(L)'
;KIELLPSSLYLWDLRKEADYPVCGGGYADIWRGQMASGDPACLKVLRFFTATEPSRSELFKEVSQEVLVWSQLDHPNVLPFLGVNTELFPQNYCLVSPWCRDGSVMNYLSMHSDADKREIVSIIC
;
A
#
# COMPACT_ATOMS: atom_id res chain seq x y z
N LYS A 1 22.64 -12.98 1.18
CA LYS A 1 21.41 -12.17 1.04
C LYS A 1 21.26 -11.38 2.33
N ILE A 2 21.33 -10.05 2.29
CA ILE A 2 21.03 -9.23 3.46
C ILE A 2 19.50 -9.10 3.45
N GLU A 3 18.82 -9.79 4.38
CA GLU A 3 17.41 -9.53 4.63
C GLU A 3 17.31 -8.20 5.38
N LEU A 4 16.68 -7.21 4.74
CA LEU A 4 16.63 -5.83 5.23
C LEU A 4 15.35 -5.56 6.06
N LEU A 5 14.40 -6.50 6.08
CA LEU A 5 13.21 -6.53 6.93
C LEU A 5 13.09 -7.89 7.61
N PRO A 6 12.40 -7.98 8.77
CA PRO A 6 11.98 -9.26 9.33
C PRO A 6 11.24 -10.09 8.28
N SER A 7 11.59 -11.38 8.15
CA SER A 7 10.99 -12.28 7.16
C SER A 7 9.47 -12.40 7.32
N SER A 8 8.95 -12.15 8.53
CA SER A 8 7.52 -12.13 8.86
C SER A 8 6.72 -11.00 8.19
N LEU A 9 7.39 -9.94 7.71
CA LEU A 9 6.72 -8.86 6.97
C LEU A 9 6.52 -9.19 5.49
N TYR A 10 7.14 -10.25 4.97
CA TYR A 10 6.98 -10.62 3.57
C TYR A 10 5.71 -11.45 3.38
N LEU A 11 4.84 -10.97 2.48
CA LEU A 11 3.64 -11.66 2.07
C LEU A 11 3.85 -12.35 0.73
N TRP A 12 3.33 -13.57 0.65
CA TRP A 12 3.43 -14.47 -0.50
C TRP A 12 2.02 -14.77 -1.02
N ASP A 13 1.94 -15.41 -2.19
CA ASP A 13 0.68 -15.88 -2.79
C ASP A 13 -0.40 -14.81 -3.02
N LEU A 14 0.01 -13.55 -3.15
CA LEU A 14 -0.87 -12.46 -3.56
C LEU A 14 -1.16 -12.56 -5.05
N ARG A 15 -2.37 -12.14 -5.45
CA ARG A 15 -2.79 -12.09 -6.85
C ARG A 15 -3.23 -10.68 -7.22
N LYS A 16 -2.83 -10.19 -8.39
CA LYS A 16 -3.42 -8.98 -8.99
C LYS A 16 -4.76 -9.36 -9.63
N GLU A 17 -5.75 -8.51 -9.48
CA GLU A 17 -7.06 -8.72 -10.13
C GLU A 17 -7.13 -8.13 -11.55
N ALA A 18 -6.21 -7.23 -11.90
CA ALA A 18 -6.17 -6.56 -13.19
C ALA A 18 -4.73 -6.37 -13.70
N ASP A 19 -4.64 -5.94 -14.96
CA ASP A 19 -3.38 -5.59 -15.66
C ASP A 19 -3.09 -4.08 -15.67
N TYR A 20 -3.97 -3.27 -15.06
CA TYR A 20 -3.79 -1.85 -14.87
C TYR A 20 -4.12 -1.44 -13.42
N PRO A 21 -3.50 -0.35 -12.91
CA PRO A 21 -3.80 0.16 -11.58
C PRO A 21 -5.21 0.76 -11.52
N VAL A 22 -5.82 0.73 -10.34
CA VAL A 22 -7.11 1.38 -10.07
C VAL A 22 -6.95 2.90 -10.06
N CYS A 23 -5.86 3.39 -9.47
CA CYS A 23 -5.48 4.79 -9.48
C CYS A 23 -3.97 4.95 -9.26
N GLY A 24 -3.45 6.16 -9.48
CA GLY A 24 -2.05 6.50 -9.27
C GLY A 24 -1.90 7.88 -8.66
N GLY A 25 -0.98 8.02 -7.70
CA GLY A 25 -0.57 9.29 -7.11
C GLY A 25 0.68 9.86 -7.78
N GLY A 26 1.46 10.66 -7.05
CA GLY A 26 2.79 11.09 -7.52
C GLY A 26 3.84 9.98 -7.44
N TYR A 27 3.79 9.16 -6.38
CA TYR A 27 4.87 8.24 -5.99
C TYR A 27 4.46 6.77 -5.93
N ALA A 28 3.19 6.45 -6.23
CA ALA A 28 2.71 5.09 -6.13
C ALA A 28 1.49 4.83 -7.01
N ASP A 29 1.37 3.60 -7.48
CA ASP A 29 0.18 3.08 -8.13
C ASP A 29 -0.57 2.15 -7.19
N ILE A 30 -1.88 2.29 -7.14
CA ILE A 30 -2.75 1.48 -6.30
C ILE A 30 -3.40 0.43 -7.17
N TRP A 31 -3.10 -0.82 -6.85
CA TRP A 31 -3.68 -1.99 -7.49
C TRP A 31 -4.62 -2.68 -6.52
N ARG A 32 -5.68 -3.27 -7.07
CA ARG A 32 -6.52 -4.21 -6.33
C ARG A 32 -5.98 -5.62 -6.51
N GLY A 33 -5.87 -6.33 -5.40
CA GLY A 33 -5.41 -7.70 -5.37
C GLY A 33 -6.21 -8.55 -4.39
N GLN A 34 -5.78 -9.79 -4.25
CA GLN A 34 -6.40 -10.77 -3.37
C GLN A 34 -5.32 -11.57 -2.64
N MET A 35 -5.55 -11.79 -1.34
CA MET A 35 -4.73 -12.69 -0.52
C MET A 35 -5.07 -14.16 -0.79
N ALA A 36 -4.20 -15.08 -0.38
CA ALA A 36 -4.47 -16.51 -0.47
C ALA A 36 -5.73 -16.95 0.30
N SER A 37 -6.10 -16.21 1.37
CA SER A 37 -7.35 -16.40 2.11
C SER A 37 -8.61 -16.03 1.31
N GLY A 38 -8.46 -15.32 0.18
CA GLY A 38 -9.56 -14.74 -0.59
C GLY A 38 -9.91 -13.30 -0.21
N ASP A 39 -9.31 -12.77 0.85
CA ASP A 39 -9.56 -11.40 1.29
C ASP A 39 -9.02 -10.37 0.30
N PRO A 40 -9.77 -9.30 -0.02
CA PRO A 40 -9.30 -8.22 -0.87
C PRO A 40 -8.14 -7.44 -0.25
N ALA A 41 -7.10 -7.19 -1.04
CA ALA A 41 -5.92 -6.44 -0.66
C ALA A 41 -5.71 -5.20 -1.53
N CYS A 42 -5.24 -4.13 -0.91
CA CYS A 42 -4.65 -2.97 -1.56
C CYS A 42 -3.16 -3.23 -1.76
N LEU A 43 -2.70 -3.12 -3.00
CA LEU A 43 -1.32 -3.28 -3.41
C LEU A 43 -0.77 -1.91 -3.83
N LYS A 44 -0.10 -1.23 -2.91
CA LYS A 44 0.52 0.08 -3.13
C LYS A 44 1.92 -0.15 -3.71
N VAL A 45 2.05 0.01 -5.02
CA VAL A 45 3.29 -0.21 -5.77
C VAL A 45 4.03 1.12 -5.87
N LEU A 46 5.16 1.22 -5.17
CA LEU A 46 5.95 2.44 -5.13
C LEU A 46 6.71 2.65 -6.46
N ARG A 47 6.70 3.89 -6.94
CA ARG A 47 7.43 4.34 -8.13
C ARG A 47 8.68 5.09 -7.71
N PHE A 48 9.82 4.66 -8.22
CA PHE A 48 11.10 5.31 -7.98
C PHE A 48 11.52 6.07 -9.22
N PHE A 49 11.89 7.34 -9.03
CA PHE A 49 12.32 8.23 -10.10
C PHE A 49 13.80 8.51 -9.92
N THR A 50 14.63 7.64 -10.49
CA THR A 50 16.10 7.77 -10.42
C THR A 50 16.67 7.97 -11.82
N ALA A 51 17.73 8.78 -11.94
CA ALA A 51 18.38 9.04 -13.22
C ALA A 51 19.13 7.82 -13.78
N THR A 52 19.43 6.85 -12.90
CA THR A 52 20.08 5.58 -13.19
C THR A 52 19.27 4.44 -12.59
N GLU A 53 19.40 3.23 -13.13
CA GLU A 53 18.82 2.02 -12.54
C GLU A 53 19.32 1.85 -11.08
N PRO A 54 18.44 2.03 -10.08
CA PRO A 54 18.83 2.01 -8.69
C PRO A 54 19.02 0.57 -8.22
N SER A 55 19.99 0.34 -7.35
CA SER A 55 20.15 -0.96 -6.71
C SER A 55 18.95 -1.27 -5.82
N ARG A 56 18.59 -2.55 -5.65
CA ARG A 56 17.50 -2.94 -4.73
C ARG A 56 17.72 -2.44 -3.31
N SER A 57 18.97 -2.28 -2.87
CA SER A 57 19.34 -1.73 -1.57
C SER A 57 19.05 -0.24 -1.42
N GLU A 58 19.23 0.55 -2.48
CA GLU A 58 18.93 1.99 -2.45
C GLU A 58 17.42 2.20 -2.41
N LEU A 59 16.70 1.51 -3.30
CA LEU A 59 15.23 1.50 -3.29
C LEU A 59 14.68 1.07 -1.93
N PHE A 60 15.28 0.04 -1.33
CA PHE A 60 14.88 -0.42 -0.02
C PHE A 60 15.06 0.66 1.05
N LYS A 61 16.18 1.39 1.03
CA LYS A 61 16.47 2.43 2.03
C LYS A 61 15.38 3.50 2.03
N GLU A 62 14.88 3.87 0.85
CA GLU A 62 13.78 4.84 0.71
C GLU A 62 12.46 4.34 1.30
N VAL A 63 12.16 3.05 1.18
CA VAL A 63 10.89 2.46 1.65
C VAL A 63 10.95 2.00 3.10
N SER A 64 12.15 1.69 3.60
CA SER A 64 12.35 1.06 4.91
C SER A 64 11.72 1.83 6.06
N GLN A 65 11.78 3.17 6.02
CA GLN A 65 11.17 4.00 7.05
C GLN A 65 9.65 3.91 7.03
N GLU A 66 9.03 3.95 5.85
CA GLU A 66 7.57 3.83 5.72
C GLU A 66 7.10 2.46 6.23
N VAL A 67 7.80 1.37 5.85
CA VAL A 67 7.48 0.02 6.31
C VAL A 67 7.63 -0.10 7.83
N LEU A 68 8.76 0.36 8.38
CA LEU A 68 9.03 0.22 9.80
C LEU A 68 8.02 1.01 10.63
N VAL A 69 7.76 2.27 10.28
CA VAL A 69 6.76 3.08 10.99
C VAL A 69 5.39 2.44 10.87
N TRP A 70 4.95 2.12 9.66
CA TRP A 70 3.60 1.59 9.44
C TRP A 70 3.39 0.22 10.10
N SER A 71 4.40 -0.65 10.11
CA SER A 71 4.35 -1.96 10.77
C SER A 71 4.22 -1.91 12.28
N GLN A 72 4.53 -0.77 12.91
CA GLN A 72 4.43 -0.57 14.36
C GLN A 72 3.13 0.11 14.78
N LEU A 73 2.32 0.58 13.83
CA LEU A 73 1.06 1.25 14.13
C LEU A 73 -0.06 0.23 14.27
N ASP A 74 -0.67 0.19 15.46
CA ASP A 74 -1.84 -0.61 15.78
C ASP A 74 -2.89 0.29 16.45
N HIS A 75 -3.81 0.82 15.65
CA HIS A 75 -4.86 1.72 16.11
C HIS A 75 -6.08 1.62 15.19
N PRO A 76 -7.33 1.65 15.71
CA PRO A 76 -8.55 1.48 14.91
C PRO A 76 -8.72 2.48 13.76
N ASN A 77 -8.13 3.68 13.88
CA ASN A 77 -8.20 4.75 12.87
C ASN A 77 -6.94 4.83 11.98
N VAL A 78 -6.00 3.89 12.11
CA VAL A 78 -4.84 3.78 11.22
C VAL A 78 -5.04 2.55 10.34
N LEU A 79 -4.91 2.72 9.03
CA LEU A 79 -5.04 1.60 8.09
C LEU A 79 -4.01 0.52 8.44
N PRO A 80 -4.41 -0.75 8.66
CA PRO A 80 -3.45 -1.80 9.02
C PRO A 80 -2.43 -2.06 7.91
N PHE A 81 -1.17 -2.22 8.31
CA PHE A 81 -0.12 -2.73 7.45
C PHE A 81 -0.11 -4.25 7.49
N LEU A 82 -0.24 -4.90 6.34
CA LEU A 82 -0.23 -6.37 6.27
C LEU A 82 1.17 -6.91 5.92
N GLY A 83 1.95 -6.16 5.15
CA GLY A 83 3.31 -6.56 4.80
C GLY A 83 3.80 -6.01 3.46
N VAL A 84 4.88 -6.61 2.96
CA VAL A 84 5.55 -6.26 1.71
C VAL A 84 5.53 -7.46 0.78
N ASN A 85 5.29 -7.21 -0.51
CA ASN A 85 5.51 -8.20 -1.55
C ASN A 85 6.57 -7.72 -2.54
N THR A 86 7.43 -8.65 -2.99
CA THR A 86 8.53 -8.36 -3.93
C THR A 86 8.49 -9.24 -5.18
N GLU A 87 7.46 -10.09 -5.32
CA GLU A 87 7.33 -11.07 -6.39
C GLU A 87 6.35 -10.62 -7.48
N LEU A 88 5.21 -10.05 -7.09
CA LEU A 88 4.19 -9.56 -8.03
C LEU A 88 4.69 -8.39 -8.89
N PHE A 89 5.59 -7.59 -8.33
CA PHE A 89 6.16 -6.42 -8.99
C PHE A 89 7.70 -6.46 -8.85
N PRO A 90 8.42 -7.27 -9.64
CA PRO A 90 9.85 -7.57 -9.40
C PRO A 90 10.79 -6.36 -9.38
N GLN A 91 10.40 -5.28 -10.07
CA GLN A 91 11.16 -4.03 -10.19
C GLN A 91 10.76 -2.97 -9.16
N ASN A 92 9.67 -3.18 -8.40
CA ASN A 92 9.13 -2.20 -7.48
C ASN A 92 8.94 -2.81 -6.08
N TYR A 93 8.70 -1.95 -5.08
CA TYR A 93 8.27 -2.39 -3.76
C TYR A 93 6.75 -2.27 -3.67
N CYS A 94 6.10 -3.37 -3.28
CA CYS A 94 4.65 -3.41 -3.07
C CYS A 94 4.36 -3.47 -1.57
N LEU A 95 3.75 -2.41 -1.06
CA LEU A 95 3.20 -2.37 0.30
C LEU A 95 1.76 -2.87 0.28
N VAL A 96 1.39 -3.68 1.26
CA VAL A 96 0.12 -4.40 1.29
C VAL A 96 -0.68 -3.96 2.50
N SER A 97 -1.95 -3.64 2.26
CA SER A 97 -2.95 -3.28 3.29
C SER A 97 -4.31 -3.86 2.92
N PRO A 98 -5.32 -3.87 3.81
CA PRO A 98 -6.68 -4.23 3.43
C PRO A 98 -7.23 -3.30 2.32
N TRP A 99 -8.11 -3.82 1.47
CA TRP A 99 -8.75 -2.99 0.45
C TRP A 99 -9.81 -2.05 1.05
N CYS A 100 -9.60 -0.75 0.92
CA CYS A 100 -10.60 0.26 1.25
C CYS A 100 -11.55 0.48 0.06
N ARG A 101 -12.77 -0.07 0.14
CA ARG A 101 -13.76 -0.01 -0.95
C ARG A 101 -14.06 1.41 -1.42
N ASP A 102 -14.19 2.33 -0.48
CA ASP A 102 -14.61 3.71 -0.75
C ASP A 102 -13.42 4.63 -1.10
N GLY A 103 -12.22 4.07 -1.16
CA GLY A 103 -11.01 4.77 -1.57
C GLY A 103 -10.62 5.88 -0.58
N SER A 104 -10.16 7.01 -1.12
CA SER A 104 -9.75 8.16 -0.32
C SER A 104 -10.96 8.95 0.17
N VAL A 105 -10.79 9.70 1.26
CA VAL A 105 -11.82 10.64 1.75
C VAL A 105 -12.28 11.63 0.66
N MET A 106 -11.36 12.05 -0.22
CA MET A 106 -11.68 12.94 -1.33
C MET A 106 -12.58 12.26 -2.36
N ASN A 107 -12.33 10.98 -2.65
CA ASN A 107 -13.18 10.17 -3.52
C ASN A 107 -14.57 10.02 -2.90
N TYR A 108 -14.62 9.62 -1.62
CA TYR A 108 -15.88 9.45 -0.89
C TYR A 108 -16.72 10.74 -0.89
N LEU A 109 -16.13 11.88 -0.51
CA LEU A 109 -16.82 13.17 -0.47
C LEU A 109 -17.28 13.68 -1.84
N SER A 110 -16.62 13.26 -2.93
CA SER A 110 -17.07 13.60 -4.28
C SER A 110 -18.32 12.82 -4.71
N MET A 111 -18.53 11.63 -4.12
CA MET A 111 -19.69 10.78 -4.40
C MET A 111 -20.84 11.00 -3.41
N HIS A 112 -20.54 11.50 -2.21
CA HIS A 112 -21.49 11.73 -1.12
C HIS A 112 -21.44 13.20 -0.69
N SER A 113 -22.07 14.07 -1.48
CA SER A 113 -22.06 15.53 -1.25
C SER A 113 -22.83 15.97 0.01
N ASP A 114 -23.70 15.10 0.52
CA ASP A 114 -24.50 15.23 1.73
C ASP A 114 -23.80 14.70 3.00
N ALA A 115 -22.65 14.03 2.86
CA ALA A 115 -21.93 13.49 4.00
C ALA A 115 -21.49 14.59 4.98
N ASP A 116 -21.68 14.36 6.28
CA ASP A 116 -21.21 15.28 7.30
C ASP A 116 -19.68 15.22 7.41
N LYS A 117 -19.04 16.25 6.84
CA LYS A 117 -17.58 16.39 6.87
C LYS A 117 -17.02 16.43 8.28
N ARG A 118 -17.80 16.84 9.30
CA ARG A 118 -17.36 16.90 10.69
C ARG A 118 -17.28 15.51 11.32
N GLU A 119 -18.23 14.64 10.99
CA GLU A 119 -18.20 13.23 11.41
C GLU A 119 -17.04 12.49 10.74
N ILE A 120 -16.79 12.78 9.47
CA ILE A 120 -15.64 12.20 8.77
C ILE A 120 -14.31 12.63 9.42
N VAL A 121 -14.15 13.90 9.79
CA VAL A 121 -12.94 14.37 10.50
C VAL A 121 -12.85 13.84 11.93
N SER A 122 -13.97 13.49 12.59
CA SER A 122 -13.90 12.85 13.91
C SER A 122 -13.49 11.38 13.85
N ILE A 123 -13.57 10.75 12.66
CA ILE A 123 -13.27 9.34 12.40
C ILE A 123 -11.95 9.19 11.59
N ILE A 124 -11.54 10.21 10.85
CA ILE A 124 -10.35 10.25 10.00
C ILE A 124 -9.37 11.32 10.52
N CYS A 125 -8.22 10.87 11.02
CA CYS A 125 -7.03 11.66 11.41
C CYS A 125 -7.28 12.94 12.24
#